data_AF-E4LIQ4-F1
#
_entry.id   AF-E4LIQ4-F1
#
_cell.length_a   1.000
_cell.length_b   1.000
_cell.length_c   1.000
_cell.angle_alpha   90.00
_cell.angle_beta   90.00
_cell.angle_gamma   90.00
#
_symmetry.space_group_name_H-M   'P 1'
#
loop_
_entity.id
_entity.type
_entity.pdbx_description
1 polymer ?
#
loop_
_entity_poly.entity_id
_entity_poly.type
_entity_poly.pdbx_seq_one_letter_code
_entity_poly.pdbx_strand_id
1 'polypeptide(L)'
;MADTIDKIVDLENEINDDIDHLVDLKREVMATISKVQDTNALMLLELRYLSFMSWDEIAGEMHYTSRWVHILHSKALTAVDKILAGK
;
A
#
# COMPACT_ATOMS: atom_id res chain seq x y z
N MET A 1 0.35 37.66 17.72
CA MET A 1 0.92 37.68 16.36
C MET A 1 2.09 36.72 16.28
N ALA A 2 3.15 36.88 17.10
CA ALA A 2 4.24 35.90 17.19
C ALA A 2 3.74 34.47 17.52
N ASP A 3 2.95 34.32 18.60
CA ASP A 3 2.38 33.02 19.03
C ASP A 3 1.49 32.32 17.97
N THR A 4 0.89 33.06 17.05
CA THR A 4 0.12 32.45 15.94
C THR A 4 1.04 31.94 14.84
N ILE A 5 2.13 32.65 14.58
CA ILE A 5 3.15 32.25 13.60
C ILE A 5 3.90 31.03 14.12
N ASP A 6 4.27 31.00 15.40
CA ASP A 6 4.96 29.86 16.02
C ASP A 6 4.13 28.58 15.91
N LYS A 7 2.82 28.65 16.21
CA LYS A 7 1.89 27.51 16.04
C LYS A 7 1.76 27.03 14.59
N ILE A 8 1.87 27.93 13.61
CA ILE A 8 1.84 27.55 12.20
C ILE A 8 3.11 26.78 11.85
N VAL A 9 4.28 27.25 12.30
CA VAL A 9 5.56 26.57 12.06
C VAL A 9 5.59 25.18 12.72
N ASP A 10 5.06 25.05 13.94
CA ASP A 10 4.95 23.75 14.61
C ASP A 10 4.05 22.79 13.81
N LEU A 11 2.89 23.25 13.34
CA LEU A 11 2.00 22.45 12.48
C LEU A 11 2.65 22.08 11.15
N GLU A 12 3.43 22.97 10.53
CA GLU A 12 4.17 22.67 9.31
C GLU A 12 5.21 21.57 9.54
N ASN A 13 5.90 21.58 10.68
CA ASN A 13 6.84 20.53 11.05
C ASN A 13 6.13 19.19 11.30
N GLU A 14 5.02 19.19 12.04
CA GLU A 14 4.20 17.98 12.25
C GLU A 14 3.72 17.38 10.92
N ILE A 15 3.25 18.21 9.99
CA ILE A 15 2.83 17.77 8.65
C ILE A 15 4.01 17.16 7.87
N ASN A 16 5.21 17.74 7.97
CA ASN A 16 6.38 17.21 7.28
C ASN A 16 6.80 15.84 7.85
N ASP A 17 6.78 15.69 9.18
CA ASP A 17 7.09 14.43 9.84
C ASP A 17 6.07 13.34 9.44
N ASP A 18 4.79 13.68 9.36
CA ASP A 18 3.74 12.78 8.89
C ASP A 18 3.96 12.38 7.42
N ILE A 19 4.34 13.33 6.56
CA ILE A 19 4.65 13.04 5.15
C ILE A 19 5.84 12.07 5.05
N ASP A 20 6.91 12.31 5.80
CA ASP A 20 8.09 11.45 5.80
C ASP A 20 7.73 10.03 6.27
N HIS A 21 6.94 9.90 7.33
CA HIS A 21 6.45 8.61 7.80
C HIS A 21 5.62 7.87 6.73
N LEU A 22 4.71 8.56 6.05
CA LEU A 22 3.89 7.97 4.99
C LEU A 22 4.71 7.56 3.76
N VAL A 23 5.73 8.34 3.40
CA VAL A 23 6.65 8.02 2.30
C VAL A 23 7.44 6.76 2.62
N ASP A 24 7.97 6.65 3.84
CA ASP A 24 8.74 5.48 4.25
C ASP A 24 7.86 4.23 4.38
N LEU A 25 6.65 4.36 4.92
CA LEU A 25 5.68 3.26 4.94
C LEU A 25 5.36 2.78 3.51
N LYS A 26 5.13 3.71 2.57
CA LYS A 26 4.89 3.36 1.17
C LYS A 26 6.07 2.61 0.56
N ARG A 27 7.30 3.03 0.86
CA ARG A 27 8.52 2.34 0.40
C ARG A 27 8.61 0.93 0.96
N GLU A 28 8.32 0.72 2.25
CA GLU A 28 8.32 -0.61 2.84
C GLU A 28 7.28 -1.54 2.22
N VAL A 29 6.06 -1.03 2.01
CA VAL A 29 4.97 -1.79 1.35
C VAL A 29 5.40 -2.19 -0.06
N MET A 30 5.92 -1.24 -0.85
CA MET A 30 6.39 -1.50 -2.22
C MET A 30 7.52 -2.54 -2.25
N ALA A 31 8.50 -2.42 -1.33
CA ALA A 31 9.62 -3.36 -1.24
C ALA A 31 9.22 -4.77 -0.77
N THR A 32 8.11 -4.88 -0.03
CA THR A 32 7.56 -6.18 0.39
C THR A 32 6.76 -6.80 -0.75
N ILE A 33 5.88 -6.03 -1.40
CA ILE A 33 5.07 -6.49 -2.54
C ILE A 33 5.96 -6.99 -3.69
N SER A 34 7.05 -6.27 -4.00
CA SER A 34 7.96 -6.64 -5.10
C SER A 34 8.67 -8.00 -4.94
N LYS A 35 8.62 -8.61 -3.76
CA LYS A 35 9.18 -9.95 -3.50
C LYS A 35 8.19 -11.08 -3.81
N VAL A 36 6.92 -10.77 -4.08
CA VAL A 36 5.90 -11.77 -4.43
C VAL A 36 6.19 -12.30 -5.84
N GLN A 37 6.37 -13.62 -5.95
CA GLN A 37 6.78 -14.27 -7.20
C GLN A 37 5.63 -14.47 -8.20
N ASP A 38 4.42 -14.73 -7.72
CA ASP A 38 3.26 -14.92 -8.60
C ASP A 38 2.84 -13.57 -9.20
N THR A 39 2.92 -13.45 -10.52
CA THR A 39 2.69 -12.17 -11.23
C THR A 39 1.27 -11.64 -11.04
N ASN A 40 0.26 -12.52 -10.98
CA ASN A 40 -1.12 -12.07 -10.80
C ASN A 40 -1.35 -11.57 -9.36
N ALA A 41 -0.79 -12.27 -8.37
CA ALA A 41 -0.80 -11.84 -6.98
C ALA A 41 -0.05 -10.50 -6.80
N LEU A 42 1.13 -10.36 -7.42
CA LEU A 42 1.89 -9.11 -7.44
C LEU A 42 1.05 -7.96 -8.01
N MET A 43 0.52 -8.13 -9.22
CA MET A 43 -0.34 -7.13 -9.87
C MET A 43 -1.55 -6.76 -9.00
N LEU A 44 -2.25 -7.76 -8.42
CA LEU A 44 -3.37 -7.50 -7.53
C LEU A 44 -2.97 -6.66 -6.32
N LEU A 45 -1.83 -6.95 -5.70
CA LEU A 45 -1.33 -6.21 -4.54
C LEU A 45 -0.91 -4.78 -4.91
N GLU A 46 -0.27 -4.59 -6.08
CA GLU A 46 0.08 -3.25 -6.57
C GLU A 46 -1.17 -2.41 -6.83
N LEU A 47 -2.16 -2.96 -7.55
CA LEU A 47 -3.42 -2.24 -7.82
C LEU A 47 -4.16 -1.92 -6.52
N ARG A 48 -4.16 -2.84 -5.54
CA ARG A 48 -4.89 -2.67 -4.29
C ARG A 48 -4.21 -1.72 -3.31
N TYR A 49 -2.90 -1.84 -3.12
CA TYR A 49 -2.18 -1.19 -2.02
C TYR A 49 -1.25 -0.06 -2.45
N LEU A 50 -0.90 0.02 -3.73
CA LEU A 50 -0.09 1.12 -4.29
C LEU A 50 -0.95 2.10 -5.11
N SER A 51 -1.92 1.57 -5.87
CA SER A 51 -2.86 2.36 -6.68
C SER A 51 -4.21 2.60 -6.01
N PHE A 52 -4.46 2.00 -4.84
CA PHE A 52 -5.68 2.16 -4.04
C PHE A 52 -7.00 1.87 -4.78
N MET A 53 -6.98 0.99 -5.78
CA MET A 53 -8.17 0.63 -6.54
C MET A 53 -9.16 -0.18 -5.69
N SER A 54 -10.44 0.01 -5.97
CA SER A 54 -11.52 -0.81 -5.44
C SER A 54 -11.48 -2.22 -6.03
N TRP A 55 -12.16 -3.16 -5.37
CA TRP A 55 -12.20 -4.54 -5.85
C TRP A 55 -12.86 -4.69 -7.23
N ASP A 56 -13.85 -3.86 -7.52
CA ASP A 56 -14.54 -3.88 -8.82
C ASP A 56 -13.66 -3.32 -9.94
N GLU A 57 -12.89 -2.26 -9.68
CA GLU A 57 -11.90 -1.74 -10.63
C GLU A 57 -10.79 -2.76 -10.90
N ILE A 58 -10.28 -3.43 -9.86
CA ILE A 58 -9.27 -4.49 -9.99
C ILE A 58 -9.83 -5.69 -10.78
N ALA A 59 -11.07 -6.09 -10.51
CA ALA A 59 -11.74 -7.15 -11.25
C ALA A 59 -11.84 -6.81 -12.74
N GLY A 60 -12.18 -5.56 -13.06
CA GLY A 60 -12.18 -5.03 -14.43
C GLY A 60 -10.80 -5.08 -15.08
N GLU A 61 -9.79 -4.53 -14.41
CA GLU A 61 -8.41 -4.41 -14.91
C GLU A 61 -7.75 -5.79 -15.13
N MET A 62 -7.95 -6.72 -14.21
CA MET A 62 -7.39 -8.08 -14.29
C MET A 62 -8.25 -9.04 -15.12
N HIS A 63 -9.40 -8.57 -15.64
CA HIS A 63 -10.39 -9.38 -16.34
C HIS A 63 -10.87 -10.61 -15.54
N TYR A 64 -10.99 -10.45 -14.23
CA TYR A 64 -11.42 -11.50 -13.30
C TYR A 64 -12.82 -11.21 -12.75
N THR A 65 -13.52 -12.26 -12.33
CA THR A 65 -14.73 -12.06 -11.54
C THR A 65 -14.36 -11.53 -10.15
N SER A 66 -15.23 -10.72 -9.54
CA SER A 66 -15.06 -10.23 -8.15
C SER A 66 -14.73 -11.36 -7.15
N ARG A 67 -15.38 -12.52 -7.28
CA ARG A 67 -15.06 -13.71 -6.47
C ARG A 67 -13.61 -14.17 -6.61
N TRP A 68 -13.11 -14.26 -7.84
CA TRP A 68 -11.73 -14.70 -8.11
C TRP A 68 -10.70 -13.71 -7.60
N VAL A 69 -10.98 -12.41 -7.65
CA VAL A 69 -10.12 -11.36 -7.07
C VAL A 69 -9.94 -11.59 -5.56
N HIS A 70 -11.00 -11.85 -4.80
CA HIS A 70 -10.88 -12.12 -3.36
C HIS A 70 -10.11 -13.42 -3.04
N ILE A 71 -10.28 -14.46 -3.86
CA ILE A 71 -9.52 -15.71 -3.71
C ILE A 71 -8.03 -15.45 -3.99
N LEU A 72 -7.72 -14.73 -5.07
CA LEU A 72 -6.34 -14.38 -5.41
C LEU A 72 -5.72 -13.48 -4.35
N HIS A 73 -6.47 -12.51 -3.83
CA HIS A 73 -6.04 -11.65 -2.73
C HIS A 73 -5.64 -12.45 -1.50
N SER A 74 -6.45 -13.44 -1.11
CA SER A 74 -6.14 -14.32 0.02
C SER A 74 -4.81 -15.09 -0.19
N LYS A 75 -4.58 -15.58 -1.42
CA LYS A 75 -3.32 -16.25 -1.79
C LYS A 75 -2.14 -15.27 -1.79
N ALA A 76 -2.35 -14.06 -2.28
CA ALA A 76 -1.34 -13.00 -2.32
C ALA A 76 -0.90 -12.62 -0.91
N LEU A 77 -1.84 -12.44 0.03
CA LEU A 77 -1.53 -12.19 1.43
C LEU A 77 -0.76 -13.35 2.08
N THR A 78 -1.13 -14.60 1.79
CA THR A 78 -0.36 -15.76 2.27
C THR A 78 1.09 -15.76 1.76
N ALA A 79 1.34 -15.26 0.55
CA ALA A 79 2.70 -15.11 0.02
C ALA A 79 3.46 -13.99 0.76
N VAL A 80 2.79 -12.87 1.03
CA VAL A 80 3.35 -11.76 1.83
C VAL A 80 3.70 -12.22 3.24
N ASP A 81 2.83 -12.98 3.91
CA ASP A 81 3.09 -13.50 5.26
C ASP A 81 4.38 -14.32 5.31
N LYS A 82 4.63 -15.15 4.29
CA LYS A 82 5.87 -15.94 4.19
C LYS A 82 7.11 -15.05 3.99
N ILE A 83 6.98 -13.98 3.20
CA ILE A 83 8.06 -13.00 3.00
C ILE A 83 8.39 -12.28 4.30
N LEU A 84 7.36 -11.91 5.08
CA LEU A 84 7.54 -11.22 6.36
C LEU A 84 8.04 -12.15 7.46
N ALA A 85 7.61 -13.41 7.50
CA ALA A 85 8.10 -14.41 8.46
C ALA A 85 9.57 -14.81 8.21
N GLY A 86 10.11 -14.52 7.03
CA GLY A 86 11.52 -14.75 6.68
C GLY A 86 12.41 -13.51 6.79
N LYS A 87 11.87 -12.34 7.22
CA LYS A 87 12.66 -11.19 7.68
C LYS A 87 13.16 -11.46 9.11
#